data_AF-A0A426VXY6-F1
#
_entry.id   AF-A0A426VXY6-F1
#
_cell.length_a   1.000
_cell.length_b   1.000
_cell.length_c   1.000
_cell.angle_alpha   90.00
_cell.angle_beta   90.00
_cell.angle_gamma   90.00
#
_symmetry.space_group_name_H-M   'P 1'
#
loop_
_entity.id
_entity.type
_entity.pdbx_description
1 polymer ?
#
loop_
_entity_poly.entity_id
_entity_poly.type
_entity_poly.pdbx_seq_one_letter_code
_entity_poly.pdbx_strand_id
1 'polypeptide(L)'
;MKKTISETEAIAYNYLKAFGFPEEQITPLVDQAKKDLQENLTRLETLLHEDKVSIDEVNSVLHALKGLLFNLGNHALAEKLNEIRSHPESEATLEEISRLLFDVE
;
A
#
# COMPACT_ATOMS: atom_id res chain seq x y z
N MET A 1 -0.81 -9.25 -4.41
CA MET A 1 -1.64 -8.45 -3.47
C MET A 1 -1.78 -9.10 -2.10
N LYS A 2 -2.14 -10.40 -2.02
CA LYS A 2 -2.36 -11.10 -0.73
C LYS A 2 -1.13 -11.05 0.20
N LYS A 3 0.05 -11.15 -0.40
CA LYS A 3 1.34 -11.04 0.30
C LYS A 3 1.51 -9.67 0.95
N THR A 4 1.38 -8.59 0.18
CA THR A 4 1.47 -7.20 0.68
C THR A 4 0.55 -6.94 1.87
N ILE A 5 -0.69 -7.44 1.80
CA ILE A 5 -1.65 -7.32 2.90
C ILE A 5 -1.17 -8.09 4.13
N SER A 6 -0.79 -9.36 3.98
CA SER A 6 -0.39 -10.23 5.09
C SER A 6 0.90 -9.76 5.77
N GLU A 7 1.88 -9.30 4.98
CA GLU A 7 3.14 -8.73 5.49
C GLU A 7 2.87 -7.41 6.24
N THR A 8 2.06 -6.53 5.68
CA THR A 8 1.73 -5.25 6.32
C THR A 8 0.95 -5.46 7.61
N GLU A 9 0.02 -6.42 7.65
CA GLU A 9 -0.72 -6.80 8.86
C GLU A 9 0.24 -7.22 9.98
N ALA A 10 1.17 -8.14 9.69
CA ALA A 10 2.15 -8.60 10.67
C ALA A 10 3.08 -7.46 11.17
N ILE A 11 3.49 -6.56 10.28
CA ILE A 11 4.28 -5.37 10.64
C ILE A 11 3.46 -4.44 11.53
N ALA A 12 2.21 -4.16 11.17
CA ALA A 12 1.32 -3.24 11.88
C ALA A 12 1.07 -3.66 13.33
N TYR A 13 0.79 -4.95 13.56
CA TYR A 13 0.62 -5.48 14.91
C TYR A 13 1.86 -5.22 15.78
N ASN A 14 3.04 -5.55 15.25
CA ASN A 14 4.30 -5.36 15.99
C ASN A 14 4.62 -3.89 16.20
N TYR A 15 4.38 -3.04 15.20
CA TYR A 15 4.63 -1.61 15.25
C TYR A 15 3.75 -0.92 16.30
N LEU A 16 2.44 -1.16 16.27
CA LEU A 16 1.49 -0.57 17.21
C LEU A 16 1.72 -1.07 18.65
N LYS A 17 2.08 -2.35 18.80
CA LYS A 17 2.47 -2.91 20.10
C LYS A 17 3.73 -2.23 20.66
N ALA A 18 4.76 -2.04 19.82
CA ALA A 18 5.98 -1.32 20.21
C ALA A 18 5.73 0.17 20.50
N PHE A 19 4.76 0.78 19.83
CA PHE A 19 4.32 2.15 20.08
C PHE A 19 3.59 2.32 21.43
N GLY A 20 3.14 1.23 22.04
CA GLY A 20 2.52 1.21 23.37
C GLY A 20 1.00 1.12 23.37
N PHE A 21 0.38 0.76 22.23
CA PHE A 21 -1.06 0.45 22.21
C PHE A 21 -1.35 -0.85 22.97
N PRO A 22 -2.44 -0.91 23.75
CA PRO A 22 -2.86 -2.15 24.38
C PRO A 22 -3.41 -3.12 23.32
N GLU A 23 -3.19 -4.43 23.49
CA GLU A 23 -3.53 -5.45 22.48
C GLU A 23 -5.01 -5.41 22.05
N GLU A 24 -5.91 -5.13 22.99
CA GLU A 24 -7.35 -4.97 22.73
C GLU A 24 -7.70 -3.83 21.76
N GLN A 25 -6.83 -2.82 21.63
CA GLN A 25 -6.99 -1.73 20.67
C GLN A 25 -6.25 -2.00 19.35
N ILE A 26 -5.21 -2.84 19.36
CA ILE A 26 -4.41 -3.10 18.15
C ILE A 26 -5.24 -3.88 17.13
N THR A 27 -5.88 -4.96 17.54
CA THR A 27 -6.67 -5.82 16.63
C THR A 27 -7.69 -5.04 15.78
N PRO A 28 -8.61 -4.24 16.37
CA PRO A 28 -9.59 -3.51 15.57
C PRO A 28 -8.94 -2.44 14.66
N LEU A 29 -7.82 -1.83 15.06
CA LEU A 29 -7.09 -0.87 14.24
C LEU A 29 -6.46 -1.56 13.02
N VAL A 30 -5.81 -2.71 13.23
CA VAL A 30 -5.20 -3.46 12.13
C VAL A 30 -6.25 -4.04 11.20
N ASP A 31 -7.37 -4.54 11.73
CA ASP A 31 -8.48 -5.05 10.93
C ASP A 31 -9.10 -3.97 10.02
N GLN A 32 -9.29 -2.76 10.53
CA GLN A 32 -9.78 -1.65 9.72
C GLN A 32 -8.74 -1.24 8.67
N ALA A 33 -7.48 -1.07 9.08
CA ALA A 33 -6.43 -0.67 8.17
C ALA A 33 -6.16 -1.70 7.06
N LYS A 34 -6.38 -2.99 7.35
CA LYS A 34 -6.34 -4.07 6.36
C LYS A 34 -7.43 -3.93 5.30
N LYS A 35 -8.65 -3.55 5.69
CA LYS A 35 -9.74 -3.26 4.74
C LYS A 35 -9.38 -2.06 3.88
N ASP A 36 -8.92 -0.97 4.49
CA ASP A 36 -8.53 0.24 3.78
C ASP A 36 -7.37 -0.05 2.80
N LEU A 37 -6.41 -0.89 3.19
CA LEU A 37 -5.30 -1.32 2.35
C LEU A 37 -5.80 -2.14 1.16
N GLN A 38 -6.70 -3.10 1.41
CA GLN A 38 -7.29 -3.92 0.36
C GLN A 38 -8.09 -3.08 -0.63
N GLU A 39 -8.88 -2.12 -0.16
CA GLU A 39 -9.66 -1.20 -1.01
C GLU A 39 -8.76 -0.36 -1.91
N ASN A 40 -7.71 0.25 -1.35
CA ASN A 40 -6.78 1.06 -2.13
C ASN A 40 -5.96 0.22 -3.12
N LEU A 41 -5.52 -0.98 -2.73
CA LEU A 41 -4.82 -1.90 -3.63
C LEU A 41 -5.72 -2.36 -4.78
N THR A 42 -6.98 -2.70 -4.49
CA THR A 42 -7.95 -3.10 -5.52
C THR A 42 -8.25 -1.96 -6.49
N ARG A 43 -8.39 -0.73 -5.97
CA ARG A 43 -8.58 0.46 -6.80
C ARG A 43 -7.37 0.70 -7.71
N LEU A 44 -6.16 0.59 -7.17
CA LEU A 44 -4.93 0.75 -7.94
C LEU A 44 -4.82 -0.32 -9.03
N GLU A 45 -5.08 -1.58 -8.69
CA GLU A 45 -5.09 -2.68 -9.65
C GLU A 45 -6.08 -2.40 -10.79
N THR A 46 -7.27 -1.89 -10.47
CA THR A 46 -8.27 -1.52 -11.49
C THR A 46 -7.74 -0.44 -12.44
N LEU A 47 -7.22 0.66 -11.88
CA LEU A 47 -6.68 1.79 -12.66
C LEU A 47 -5.54 1.37 -13.60
N LEU A 48 -4.70 0.42 -13.18
CA LEU A 48 -3.58 -0.07 -13.98
C LEU A 48 -4.01 -0.97 -15.16
N HIS A 49 -5.23 -1.50 -15.14
CA HIS A 49 -5.77 -2.34 -16.22
C HIS A 49 -6.75 -1.58 -17.13
N GLU A 50 -6.92 -0.26 -16.95
CA GLU A 50 -7.75 0.55 -17.84
C GLU A 50 -7.06 0.79 -19.19
N ASP A 51 -7.84 0.88 -20.27
CA ASP A 51 -7.35 1.17 -21.62
C ASP A 51 -6.55 2.50 -21.70
N LYS A 52 -6.85 3.44 -20.80
CA LYS A 52 -6.15 4.71 -20.65
C LYS A 52 -5.89 4.97 -19.18
N VAL A 53 -4.69 4.63 -18.73
CA VAL A 53 -4.25 4.85 -17.35
C VAL A 53 -4.15 6.35 -17.05
N SER A 54 -4.91 6.81 -16.06
CA SER A 54 -4.81 8.16 -15.51
C SER A 54 -3.67 8.24 -14.49
N ILE A 55 -2.55 8.87 -14.86
CA ILE A 55 -1.38 9.02 -13.99
C ILE A 55 -1.70 9.81 -12.72
N ASP A 56 -2.58 10.81 -12.81
CA ASP A 56 -3.02 11.60 -11.65
C ASP A 56 -3.79 10.75 -10.63
N GLU A 57 -4.66 9.85 -11.11
CA GLU A 57 -5.42 8.95 -10.25
C GLU A 57 -4.52 7.87 -9.63
N VAL A 58 -3.61 7.29 -10.41
CA VAL A 58 -2.58 6.37 -9.90
C VAL A 58 -1.77 7.05 -8.80
N ASN A 59 -1.27 8.27 -9.04
CA ASN A 59 -0.52 9.04 -8.05
C ASN A 59 -1.32 9.34 -6.78
N SER A 60 -2.61 9.62 -6.92
CA SER A 60 -3.51 9.85 -5.79
C SER A 60 -3.65 8.60 -4.92
N VAL A 61 -3.88 7.43 -5.54
CA VAL A 61 -3.98 6.16 -4.81
C VAL A 61 -2.64 5.76 -4.18
N LEU A 62 -1.53 5.95 -4.88
CA LEU A 62 -0.19 5.74 -4.32
C LEU A 62 0.10 6.65 -3.12
N HIS A 63 -0.44 7.89 -3.11
CA HIS A 63 -0.34 8.77 -1.93
C HIS A 63 -1.09 8.23 -0.73
N ALA A 64 -2.33 7.77 -0.93
CA ALA A 64 -3.13 7.18 0.11
C ALA A 64 -2.46 5.91 0.67
N LEU A 65 -1.99 5.03 -0.21
CA LEU A 65 -1.25 3.82 0.16
C LEU A 65 0.01 4.15 0.96
N LYS A 66 0.81 5.14 0.53
CA LYS A 66 1.98 5.59 1.29
C LYS A 66 1.61 5.97 2.72
N GLY A 67 0.61 6.84 2.89
CA GLY A 67 0.20 7.31 4.21
C GLY A 67 -0.28 6.17 5.10
N LEU A 68 -1.09 5.27 4.54
CA LEU A 68 -1.60 4.09 5.25
C LEU A 68 -0.45 3.16 5.68
N LEU A 69 0.44 2.79 4.76
CA LEU A 69 1.59 1.93 5.04
C LEU A 69 2.52 2.53 6.08
N PHE A 70 2.73 3.84 6.03
CA PHE A 70 3.55 4.54 7.01
C PHE A 70 2.92 4.48 8.41
N ASN A 71 1.62 4.74 8.52
CA ASN A 71 0.89 4.64 9.79
C ASN A 71 0.86 3.22 10.35
N LEU A 72 0.99 2.21 9.49
CA LEU A 72 1.09 0.80 9.86
C LEU A 72 2.53 0.31 10.11
N GLY A 73 3.51 1.21 10.09
CA GLY A 73 4.91 0.86 10.32
C GLY A 73 5.60 0.13 9.16
N ASN A 74 4.92 -0.11 8.04
CA ASN A 74 5.53 -0.64 6.82
C ASN A 74 6.24 0.49 6.05
N HIS A 75 7.17 1.15 6.73
CA HIS A 75 7.91 2.29 6.21
C HIS A 75 8.71 1.92 4.96
N ALA A 76 9.28 0.71 4.90
CA ALA A 76 10.07 0.26 3.75
C ALA A 76 9.24 0.25 2.46
N LEU A 77 8.01 -0.26 2.50
CA LEU A 77 7.13 -0.21 1.33
C LEU A 77 6.63 1.20 1.05
N ALA A 78 6.32 1.99 2.09
CA ALA A 78 5.90 3.38 1.95
C ALA A 78 6.96 4.24 1.22
N GLU A 79 8.23 4.09 1.60
CA GLU A 79 9.35 4.80 0.95
C GLU A 79 9.53 4.36 -0.50
N LYS A 80 9.46 3.06 -0.81
CA LYS A 80 9.49 2.57 -2.20
C LYS A 80 8.39 3.18 -3.06
N LEU A 81 7.16 3.27 -2.54
CA LEU A 81 6.07 3.92 -3.28
C LEU A 81 6.33 5.43 -3.49
N ASN A 82 7.04 6.07 -2.57
CA ASN A 82 7.43 7.48 -2.69
C ASN A 82 8.52 7.68 -3.76
N GLU A 83 9.48 6.77 -3.85
CA GLU A 83 10.52 6.76 -4.90
C GLU A 83 9.90 6.60 -6.29
N ILE A 84 9.03 5.60 -6.46
CA ILE A 84 8.30 5.32 -7.71
C ILE A 84 7.47 6.54 -8.14
N ARG A 85 6.77 7.18 -7.20
CA ARG A 85 5.98 8.40 -7.45
C ARG A 85 6.79 9.60 -7.92
N SER A 86 8.10 9.62 -7.68
CA SER A 86 8.95 10.72 -8.12
C SER A 86 9.20 10.69 -9.64
N HIS A 87 8.85 9.57 -10.32
CA HIS A 87 8.99 9.39 -11.76
C HIS A 87 7.75 8.67 -12.37
N PRO A 88 6.54 9.26 -12.27
CA PRO A 88 5.28 8.53 -12.51
C PRO A 88 4.91 8.33 -13.99
N GLU A 89 5.66 8.89 -14.93
CA GLU A 89 5.22 9.04 -16.33
C GLU A 89 5.69 7.94 -17.29
N SER A 90 6.30 6.86 -16.79
CA SER A 90 6.78 5.77 -17.65
C SER A 90 5.98 4.49 -17.48
N GLU A 91 5.77 3.77 -18.58
CA GLU A 91 5.20 2.42 -18.58
C GLU A 91 5.99 1.48 -17.65
N ALA A 92 7.31 1.66 -17.58
CA ALA A 92 8.18 0.95 -16.64
C ALA A 92 7.82 1.23 -15.17
N THR A 93 7.38 2.45 -14.84
CA THR A 93 6.92 2.80 -13.49
C THR A 93 5.63 2.07 -13.13
N LEU A 94 4.70 1.95 -14.09
CA LEU A 94 3.44 1.22 -13.90
C LEU A 94 3.70 -0.28 -13.72
N GLU A 95 4.62 -0.86 -14.49
CA GLU A 95 5.06 -2.24 -14.31
C GLU A 95 5.72 -2.46 -12.95
N GLU A 96 6.57 -1.53 -12.50
CA GLU A 96 7.25 -1.61 -11.21
C GLU A 96 6.24 -1.61 -10.05
N ILE A 97 5.24 -0.72 -10.11
CA ILE A 97 4.11 -0.71 -9.15
C ILE A 97 3.43 -2.07 -9.12
N SER A 98 3.13 -2.63 -10.30
CA SER A 98 2.44 -3.91 -10.40
C SER A 98 3.23 -5.06 -9.79
N ARG A 99 4.53 -5.17 -10.11
CA ARG A 99 5.41 -6.19 -9.55
C ARG A 99 5.55 -6.04 -8.03
N LEU A 100 5.68 -4.81 -7.55
CA LEU A 100 5.88 -4.52 -6.13
C LEU A 100 4.66 -4.87 -5.27
N LEU A 101 3.44 -4.57 -5.76
CA LEU A 101 2.21 -4.64 -4.96
C LEU A 101 1.35 -5.88 -5.26
N PHE A 102 1.46 -6.43 -6.47
CA PHE A 102 0.56 -7.48 -6.92
C PHE A 102 1.20 -8.87 -7.04
N ASP A 103 2.53 -9.02 -6.92
CA ASP A 103 3.27 -10.26 -7.23
C ASP A 103 2.91 -10.78 -8.64
N VAL A 104 2.89 -9.90 -9.64
CA VAL A 104 2.70 -10.30 -11.04
C VAL A 104 4.06 -10.80 -11.56
N GLU A 105 4.15 -12.11 -11.85
CA GLU A 105 5.26 -12.72 -12.59
C GLU A 105 5.23 -12.34 -14.07
#